data_AF-A0A920JQY9-F1
#
_entry.id   AF-A0A920JQY9-F1
#
_cell.length_a   1.000
_cell.length_b   1.000
_cell.length_c   1.000
_cell.angle_alpha   90.00
_cell.angle_beta   90.00
_cell.angle_gamma   90.00
#
_symmetry.space_group_name_H-M   'P 1'
#
loop_
_entity.id
_entity.type
_entity.pdbx_description
1 polymer ?
#
loop_
_entity_poly.entity_id
_entity_poly.type
_entity_poly.pdbx_seq_one_letter_code
_entity_poly.pdbx_strand_id
1 'polypeptide(L)'
;MGLGKVKGLIEHISKKETQQAIEILESMKSNDRNSISLLIWILARDCQALNALKDNNSNLKSLNIWDSQIKWYQAIAKRVSIQQIKESINNLDKADKSLKGLIDGDPWIKAKGCSLRIIYLIK
;
A
#
# COMPACT_ATOMS: atom_id res chain seq x y z
N MET A 1 -5.73 -19.75 -1.85
CA MET A 1 -4.32 -19.33 -1.88
C MET A 1 -4.31 -17.80 -2.04
N GLY A 2 -3.95 -16.98 -1.04
CA GLY A 2 -4.15 -15.52 -1.26
C GLY A 2 -3.66 -14.49 -0.24
N LEU A 3 -3.35 -14.84 1.01
CA LEU A 3 -2.92 -13.83 2.01
C LEU A 3 -1.39 -13.76 2.21
N GLY A 4 -0.66 -14.83 1.89
CA GLY A 4 0.79 -14.92 2.08
C GLY A 4 1.59 -14.01 1.13
N LYS A 5 1.19 -13.93 -0.15
CA LYS A 5 1.89 -13.10 -1.15
C LYS A 5 1.76 -11.60 -0.87
N VAL A 6 0.60 -11.16 -0.36
CA VAL A 6 0.35 -9.72 -0.12
C VAL A 6 0.99 -9.22 1.17
N LYS A 7 1.19 -10.09 2.18
CA LYS A 7 1.98 -9.75 3.38
C LYS A 7 3.44 -9.38 3.06
N GLY A 8 3.98 -9.90 1.96
CA GLY A 8 5.32 -9.58 1.48
C GLY A 8 5.44 -8.23 0.77
N LEU A 9 4.33 -7.60 0.35
CA LEU A 9 4.39 -6.37 -0.45
C LEU A 9 5.14 -5.25 0.29
N ILE A 10 4.82 -5.01 1.57
CA ILE A 10 5.51 -3.99 2.38
C ILE A 10 6.98 -4.33 2.62
N GLU A 11 7.32 -5.61 2.71
CA GLU A 11 8.70 -6.08 2.86
C GLU A 11 9.51 -5.82 1.59
N HIS A 12 8.99 -6.21 0.42
CA HIS A 12 9.63 -5.96 -0.88
C HIS A 12 9.77 -4.45 -1.14
N ILE A 13 8.74 -3.66 -0.82
CA ILE A 13 8.79 -2.20 -0.88
C ILE A 13 9.91 -1.65 0.02
N SER A 14 9.97 -2.10 1.27
CA SER A 14 11.00 -1.66 2.23
C SER A 14 12.42 -2.00 1.76
N LYS A 15 12.60 -3.18 1.15
CA LYS A 15 13.88 -3.68 0.61
C LYS A 15 14.24 -3.10 -0.76
N LYS A 16 13.39 -2.24 -1.35
CA LYS A 16 13.52 -1.71 -2.72
C LYS A 16 13.49 -2.77 -3.83
N GLU A 17 12.89 -3.92 -3.54
CA GLU A 17 12.67 -5.05 -4.46
C GLU A 17 11.50 -4.72 -5.41
N THR A 18 11.71 -3.70 -6.24
CA THR A 18 10.69 -3.06 -7.09
C THR A 18 10.08 -4.05 -8.07
N GLN A 19 10.89 -4.91 -8.67
CA GLN A 19 10.45 -5.90 -9.64
C GLN A 19 9.51 -6.92 -8.99
N GLN A 20 9.88 -7.44 -7.82
CA GLN A 20 9.07 -8.38 -7.05
C GLN A 20 7.75 -7.74 -6.58
N ALA A 21 7.79 -6.48 -6.14
CA ALA A 21 6.59 -5.75 -5.78
C ALA A 21 5.64 -5.59 -6.99
N ILE A 22 6.16 -5.29 -8.18
CA ILE A 22 5.37 -5.20 -9.42
C ILE A 22 4.78 -6.56 -9.79
N GLU A 23 5.57 -7.63 -9.72
CA GLU A 23 5.12 -9.00 -10.01
C GLU A 23 3.99 -9.46 -9.08
N ILE A 24 4.04 -9.09 -7.80
CA ILE A 24 2.94 -9.34 -6.86
C ILE A 24 1.66 -8.60 -7.30
N LEU A 25 1.77 -7.33 -7.70
CA LEU A 25 0.62 -6.54 -8.14
C LEU A 25 0.00 -7.10 -9.43
N GLU A 26 0.82 -7.47 -10.42
CA GLU A 26 0.34 -8.09 -11.65
C GLU A 26 -0.29 -9.46 -11.38
N SER A 27 0.30 -10.26 -10.48
CA SER A 27 -0.27 -11.53 -10.06
C SER A 27 -1.61 -11.37 -9.34
N MET A 28 -1.82 -10.29 -8.57
CA MET A 28 -3.13 -10.01 -7.99
C MET A 28 -4.15 -9.71 -9.10
N LYS A 29 -3.78 -8.82 -10.04
CA LYS A 29 -4.64 -8.40 -11.15
C LYS A 29 -5.11 -9.56 -12.02
N SER A 30 -4.22 -10.49 -12.34
CA SER A 30 -4.54 -11.61 -13.22
C SER A 30 -5.37 -12.71 -12.56
N ASN A 31 -5.32 -12.83 -11.23
CA ASN A 31 -5.92 -13.96 -10.51
C ASN A 31 -7.34 -13.70 -9.99
N ASP A 32 -7.75 -12.46 -9.71
CA ASP A 32 -9.10 -12.18 -9.18
C ASP A 32 -9.56 -10.73 -9.44
N ARG A 33 -10.78 -10.53 -9.96
CA ARG A 33 -11.39 -9.18 -10.09
C ARG A 33 -11.58 -8.47 -8.75
N ASN A 34 -11.81 -9.21 -7.66
CA ASN A 34 -11.97 -8.66 -6.32
C ASN A 34 -10.63 -8.31 -5.65
N SER A 35 -9.50 -8.69 -6.24
CA SER A 35 -8.18 -8.40 -5.67
C SER A 35 -7.87 -6.90 -5.62
N ILE A 36 -8.56 -6.07 -6.41
CA ILE A 36 -8.41 -4.61 -6.35
C ILE A 36 -8.94 -4.01 -5.04
N SER A 37 -10.08 -4.50 -4.55
CA SER A 37 -10.65 -4.08 -3.26
C SER A 37 -9.69 -4.42 -2.12
N LEU A 38 -9.13 -5.63 -2.16
CA LEU A 38 -8.13 -6.09 -1.20
C LEU A 38 -6.84 -5.27 -1.28
N LEU A 39 -6.38 -4.96 -2.49
CA LEU A 39 -5.19 -4.14 -2.71
C LEU A 39 -5.38 -2.73 -2.14
N ILE A 40 -6.51 -2.07 -2.47
CA ILE A 40 -6.85 -0.75 -1.94
C ILE A 40 -6.87 -0.78 -0.41
N TRP A 41 -7.53 -1.78 0.18
CA TRP A 41 -7.60 -1.93 1.63
C TRP A 41 -6.22 -2.10 2.29
N ILE A 42 -5.36 -2.94 1.73
CA ILE A 42 -4.00 -3.18 2.25
C ILE A 42 -3.14 -1.92 2.14
N LEU A 43 -3.18 -1.23 1.00
CA LEU A 43 -2.42 -0.01 0.80
C LEU A 43 -2.91 1.13 1.71
N ALA A 44 -4.22 1.22 1.95
CA ALA A 44 -4.80 2.22 2.84
C ALA A 44 -4.34 1.98 4.29
N ARG A 45 -4.41 0.73 4.74
CA ARG A 45 -3.88 0.30 6.03
C ARG A 45 -2.39 0.61 6.17
N ASP A 46 -1.60 0.34 5.13
CA ASP A 46 -0.16 0.61 5.15
C ASP A 46 0.13 2.12 5.19
N CYS A 47 -0.63 2.95 4.48
CA CYS A 47 -0.52 4.41 4.57
C CYS A 47 -0.90 4.94 5.95
N GLN A 48 -1.96 4.41 6.57
CA GLN A 48 -2.36 4.76 7.93
C GLN A 48 -1.27 4.40 8.95
N ALA A 49 -0.62 3.24 8.77
CA ALA A 49 0.51 2.84 9.61
C ALA A 49 1.70 3.81 9.48
N LEU A 50 2.04 4.21 8.25
CA LEU A 50 3.09 5.21 8.03
C LEU A 50 2.74 6.56 8.63
N ASN A 51 1.46 6.98 8.55
CA ASN A 51 0.98 8.21 9.15
C ASN A 51 1.09 8.16 10.69
N ALA A 52 0.65 7.06 11.31
CA ALA A 52 0.75 6.85 12.75
C ALA A 52 2.21 6.94 13.23
N LEU A 53 3.15 6.34 12.49
CA LEU A 53 4.59 6.44 12.80
C LEU A 53 5.13 7.87 12.69
N LYS A 54 4.61 8.69 11.78
CA LYS A 54 4.97 10.12 11.70
C LYS A 54 4.43 10.93 12.87
N ASP A 55 3.31 10.52 13.45
CA ASP A 55 2.69 11.11 14.64
C ASP A 55 3.27 10.53 15.95
N ASN A 56 4.43 9.87 15.89
CA ASN A 56 5.09 9.17 17.01
C ASN A 56 4.26 8.05 17.67
N ASN A 57 3.21 7.56 16.99
CA ASN A 57 2.45 6.41 17.43
C ASN A 57 3.06 5.11 16.87
N SER A 58 3.82 4.43 17.71
CA SER A 58 4.50 3.18 17.38
C SER A 58 3.61 1.93 17.50
N ASN A 59 2.41 2.05 18.07
CA ASN A 59 1.52 0.91 18.28
C ASN A 59 0.60 0.70 17.06
N LEU A 60 1.01 -0.23 16.19
CA LEU A 60 0.30 -0.54 14.95
C LEU A 60 -0.63 -1.77 15.06
N LYS A 61 -0.82 -2.32 16.27
CA LYS A 61 -1.63 -3.53 16.48
C LYS A 61 -3.11 -3.33 16.11
N SER A 62 -3.63 -2.11 16.27
CA SER A 62 -4.98 -1.73 15.83
C SER A 62 -5.19 -1.85 14.32
N LEU A 63 -4.10 -1.85 13.54
CA LEU A 63 -4.10 -2.05 12.09
C LEU A 63 -3.81 -3.49 11.69
N ASN A 64 -3.84 -4.46 12.62
CA ASN A 64 -3.44 -5.85 12.39
C ASN A 64 -1.99 -6.00 11.88
N ILE A 65 -1.11 -5.08 12.28
CA ILE A 65 0.32 -5.13 11.97
C ILE A 65 1.06 -5.69 13.20
N TRP A 66 1.77 -6.79 12.99
CA TRP A 66 2.51 -7.46 14.05
C TRP A 66 3.89 -6.86 14.25
N ASP A 67 4.46 -7.05 15.44
CA ASP A 67 5.75 -6.48 15.84
C ASP A 67 6.89 -6.87 14.86
N SER A 68 6.83 -8.06 14.27
CA SER A 68 7.78 -8.55 13.25
C SER A 68 7.79 -7.73 11.96
N GLN A 69 6.69 -7.02 11.64
CA GLN A 69 6.52 -6.22 10.44
C GLN A 69 6.87 -4.75 10.67
N ILE A 70 6.85 -4.26 11.92
CA ILE A 70 7.06 -2.84 12.27
C ILE A 70 8.36 -2.28 11.68
N LYS A 71 9.43 -3.08 11.67
CA LYS A 71 10.74 -2.71 11.11
C LYS A 71 10.66 -2.21 9.65
N TRP A 72 9.76 -2.79 8.85
CA TRP A 72 9.57 -2.41 7.46
C TRP A 72 8.83 -1.07 7.33
N TYR A 73 7.78 -0.88 8.13
CA TYR A 73 7.07 0.40 8.18
C TYR A 73 7.97 1.54 8.67
N GLN A 74 8.79 1.30 9.70
CA GLN A 74 9.76 2.29 10.18
C GLN A 74 10.80 2.65 9.12
N ALA A 75 11.33 1.66 8.39
CA ALA A 75 12.29 1.90 7.31
C ALA A 75 11.70 2.78 6.19
N ILE A 76 10.44 2.53 5.82
CA ILE A 76 9.71 3.33 4.83
C ILE A 76 9.40 4.73 5.39
N ALA A 77 8.90 4.82 6.61
CA ALA A 77 8.54 6.08 7.27
C ALA A 77 9.72 7.06 7.37
N LYS A 78 10.97 6.57 7.43
CA LYS A 78 12.17 7.43 7.39
C LYS A 78 12.40 8.09 6.01
N ARG A 79 11.87 7.50 4.94
CA ARG A 79 12.15 7.91 3.55
C ARG A 79 11.00 8.69 2.91
N VAL A 80 9.78 8.51 3.41
CA VAL A 80 8.58 9.21 2.91
C VAL A 80 8.24 10.44 3.75
N SER A 81 7.73 11.49 3.12
CA SER A 81 7.20 12.69 3.80
C SER A 81 5.73 12.50 4.18
N ILE A 82 5.26 13.27 5.16
CA ILE A 82 3.85 13.27 5.56
C ILE A 82 2.93 13.67 4.40
N GLN A 83 3.37 14.59 3.55
CA GLN A 83 2.61 15.03 2.38
C GLN A 83 2.44 13.90 1.36
N GLN A 84 3.50 13.12 1.11
CA GLN A 84 3.44 11.97 0.21
C GLN A 84 2.48 10.88 0.73
N ILE A 85 2.44 10.66 2.04
CA ILE A 85 1.48 9.73 2.66
C ILE A 85 0.05 10.23 2.44
N LYS A 86 -0.23 11.51 2.74
CA LYS A 86 -1.56 12.12 2.56
C LYS A 86 -2.05 12.05 1.12
N GLU A 87 -1.17 12.33 0.16
CA GLU A 87 -1.52 12.24 -1.26
C GLU A 87 -1.78 10.79 -1.70
N SER A 88 -1.05 9.82 -1.13
CA SER A 88 -1.30 8.40 -1.39
C SER A 88 -2.66 7.95 -0.85
N ILE A 89 -3.05 8.40 0.35
CA ILE A 89 -4.38 8.17 0.93
C ILE A 89 -5.46 8.75 0.03
N ASN A 90 -5.31 9.99 -0.44
CA ASN A 90 -6.27 10.65 -1.34
C ASN A 90 -6.43 9.89 -2.67
N ASN A 91 -5.33 9.38 -3.24
CA ASN A 91 -5.39 8.61 -4.47
C ASN A 91 -6.03 7.23 -4.26
N LEU A 92 -5.85 6.61 -3.09
CA LEU A 92 -6.54 5.37 -2.72
C LEU A 92 -8.05 5.58 -2.53
N ASP A 93 -8.46 6.70 -1.94
CA ASP A 93 -9.87 7.09 -1.86
C ASP A 93 -10.49 7.27 -3.26
N LYS A 94 -9.76 7.89 -4.19
CA LYS A 94 -10.19 7.98 -5.59
C LYS A 94 -10.29 6.60 -6.25
N ALA A 95 -9.37 5.69 -5.97
CA ALA A 95 -9.42 4.32 -6.49
C ALA A 95 -10.66 3.57 -5.96
N ASP A 96 -10.96 3.70 -4.67
CA ASP A 96 -12.15 3.13 -4.03
C ASP A 96 -13.45 3.70 -4.60
N LYS A 97 -13.51 5.03 -4.80
CA LYS A 97 -14.65 5.69 -5.47
C LYS A 97 -14.85 5.21 -6.90
N SER A 98 -13.75 5.03 -7.66
CA SER A 98 -13.83 4.46 -9.01
C SER A 98 -14.32 3.02 -9.00
N LEU A 99 -13.86 2.20 -8.06
CA LEU A 99 -14.30 0.82 -7.90
C LEU A 99 -15.80 0.73 -7.61
N LYS A 100 -16.32 1.66 -6.80
CA LYS A 100 -17.74 1.78 -6.46
C LYS A 100 -18.60 2.40 -7.58
N GLY A 101 -18.00 2.80 -8.70
CA GLY A 101 -18.70 3.46 -9.81
C GLY A 101 -19.12 4.92 -9.52
N LEU A 102 -18.55 5.54 -8.48
CA LEU A 102 -18.87 6.92 -8.09
C LEU A 102 -18.14 7.96 -8.95
N ILE A 103 -17.00 7.59 -9.53
CA ILE A 103 -16.22 8.43 -10.45
C ILE A 103 -15.62 7.57 -11.56
N ASP A 104 -15.43 8.14 -12.75
CA ASP A 104 -14.86 7.43 -13.90
C ASP A 104 -13.37 7.05 -13.72
N GLY A 105 -12.97 6.04 -14.48
CA GLY A 105 -11.58 5.58 -14.65
C GLY A 105 -11.28 4.22 -14.01
N ASP A 106 -10.22 3.57 -14.49
CA ASP A 106 -9.82 2.23 -14.05
C ASP A 106 -9.25 2.25 -12.61
N PRO A 107 -9.90 1.59 -11.63
CA PRO A 107 -9.43 1.49 -10.25
C PRO A 107 -8.02 0.89 -10.14
N TRP A 108 -7.65 -0.03 -11.03
CA TRP A 108 -6.32 -0.64 -11.06
C TRP A 108 -5.23 0.35 -11.41
N ILE A 109 -5.46 1.20 -12.41
CA ILE A 109 -4.49 2.22 -12.81
C ILE A 109 -4.26 3.18 -11.64
N LYS A 110 -5.33 3.57 -10.93
CA LYS A 110 -5.25 4.48 -9.78
C LYS A 110 -4.54 3.83 -8.59
N ALA A 111 -4.91 2.61 -8.20
CA ALA A 111 -4.29 1.90 -7.08
C ALA A 111 -2.83 1.53 -7.36
N LYS A 112 -2.52 1.04 -8.56
CA LYS A 112 -1.14 0.73 -8.98
C LYS A 112 -0.28 1.99 -9.01
N GLY A 113 -0.85 3.13 -9.42
CA GLY A 113 -0.20 4.44 -9.32
C GLY A 113 0.25 4.77 -7.90
N CYS A 114 -0.59 4.51 -6.88
CA CYS A 114 -0.22 4.66 -5.47
C CYS A 114 0.92 3.74 -5.07
N SER A 115 0.82 2.44 -5.38
CA SER A 115 1.85 1.45 -5.06
C SER A 115 3.19 1.82 -5.68
N LEU A 116 3.21 2.12 -6.98
CA LEU A 116 4.41 2.52 -7.70
C LEU A 116 4.98 3.81 -7.13
N ARG A 117 4.14 4.77 -6.75
CA ARG A 117 4.62 6.01 -6.16
C ARG A 117 5.29 5.77 -4.81
N ILE A 118 4.69 4.97 -3.92
CA ILE A 118 5.36 4.56 -2.68
C ILE A 118 6.67 3.81 -2.98
N ILE A 119 6.69 2.92 -3.97
CA ILE A 119 7.89 2.17 -4.40
C ILE A 119 8.99 3.11 -4.94
N TYR A 120 8.65 4.07 -5.81
CA TYR A 120 9.61 4.96 -6.47
C TYR A 120 10.06 6.13 -5.58
N LEU A 121 9.25 6.55 -4.62
CA LEU A 121 9.62 7.57 -3.63
C LEU A 121 10.63 7.06 -2.57
N ILE A 122 10.90 5.75 -2.56
CA ILE A 122 11.88 5.12 -1.67
C ILE A 122 13.27 5.01 -2.34
N LYS A 123 13.42 5.41 -3.62
CA LYS A 123 14.73 5.41 -4.30
C LYS A 123 15.73 6.34 -3.62
#